data_AF-A0A8T3AE56-F1
#
_entry.id   AF-A0A8T3AE56-F1
#
_cell.length_a   1.000
_cell.length_b   1.000
_cell.length_c   1.000
_cell.angle_alpha   90.00
_cell.angle_beta   90.00
_cell.angle_gamma   90.00
#
_symmetry.space_group_name_H-M   'P 1'
#
loop_
_entity.id
_entity.type
_entity.pdbx_description
1 polymer ?
#
loop_
_entity_poly.entity_id
_entity_poly.type
_entity_poly.pdbx_seq_one_letter_code
_entity_poly.pdbx_strand_id
1 'polypeptide(L)'
;MAAEKLETVIAGNYVEMEIETEEQYSKNSKNKLSKYLWHGGSVYDAWFSCASNQVAQVLLTLPYSFSQLGMASGIIFQLFYGLMGSWTAYLISVLYVEYRTRKEREKVDFRNHVIQWFEVLDGLLGKHWRNIGLFFNCTFLLFGSVIQLIACASNIYYINDNLDKRTWTYIFGACCATTVFIPSFHNYRIWSFLGLLMTTYTAWYLTIASLTHGQVKGVKHSGPTKMVLYFTGATNILYTFGGHAVTVEIMHAMWKPQKFKLIYLMATLHVLTLTLPSASAVYWAFGDFLLDHANAFSLLPRTRFRDSAIILMLIHQAKLRSLISSLQI
;
A
#
# COMPACT_ATOMS: atom_id res chain seq x y z
N MET A 1 -2.97 7.72 -36.86
CA MET A 1 -2.61 6.45 -37.53
C MET A 1 -1.83 5.47 -36.64
N ALA A 2 -0.64 5.80 -36.11
CA ALA A 2 0.10 4.87 -35.23
C ALA A 2 -0.53 4.70 -33.83
N ALA A 3 -0.94 5.81 -33.19
CA ALA A 3 -1.64 5.78 -31.89
C ALA A 3 -3.00 5.06 -31.98
N GLU A 4 -3.75 5.31 -33.04
CA GLU A 4 -5.06 4.70 -33.31
C GLU A 4 -4.95 3.17 -33.59
N LYS A 5 -3.90 2.73 -34.30
CA LYS A 5 -3.59 1.30 -34.44
C LYS A 5 -3.18 0.65 -33.12
N LEU A 6 -2.45 1.37 -32.26
CA LEU A 6 -2.09 0.89 -30.94
C LEU A 6 -3.33 0.74 -30.05
N GLU A 7 -4.22 1.73 -30.04
CA GLU A 7 -5.47 1.70 -29.27
C GLU A 7 -6.41 0.57 -29.70
N THR A 8 -6.53 0.32 -31.01
CA THR A 8 -7.35 -0.78 -31.54
C THR A 8 -6.79 -2.16 -31.23
N VAL A 9 -5.47 -2.34 -31.29
CA VAL A 9 -4.81 -3.59 -30.86
C VAL A 9 -4.98 -3.82 -29.36
N ILE A 10 -4.78 -2.78 -28.55
CA ILE A 10 -5.00 -2.83 -27.10
C ILE A 10 -6.46 -3.18 -26.79
N ALA A 11 -7.42 -2.58 -27.49
CA ALA A 11 -8.84 -2.87 -27.33
C ALA A 11 -9.20 -4.31 -27.71
N GLY A 12 -8.61 -4.84 -28.78
CA GLY A 12 -8.79 -6.24 -29.19
C GLY A 12 -8.29 -7.23 -28.14
N ASN A 13 -7.08 -7.01 -27.64
CA ASN A 13 -6.49 -7.84 -26.57
C ASN A 13 -7.34 -7.81 -25.28
N TYR A 14 -7.99 -6.67 -25.00
CA TYR A 14 -8.88 -6.56 -23.84
C TYR A 14 -10.12 -7.44 -23.94
N VAL A 15 -10.75 -7.54 -25.12
CA VAL A 15 -11.97 -8.33 -25.34
C VAL A 15 -11.66 -9.83 -25.23
N GLU A 16 -10.57 -10.28 -25.82
CA GLU A 16 -10.15 -11.69 -25.80
C GLU A 16 -9.90 -12.19 -24.36
N MET A 17 -9.21 -11.38 -23.55
CA MET A 17 -8.96 -11.67 -22.14
C MET A 17 -10.23 -11.67 -21.27
N GLU A 18 -11.24 -10.85 -21.59
CA GLU A 18 -12.53 -10.87 -20.87
C GLU A 18 -13.30 -12.18 -21.10
N ILE A 19 -13.32 -12.68 -22.33
CA ILE A 19 -14.02 -13.93 -22.69
C ILE A 19 -13.41 -15.13 -21.96
N GLU A 20 -12.09 -15.26 -21.99
CA GLU A 20 -11.39 -16.38 -21.33
C GLU A 20 -11.54 -16.34 -19.79
N THR A 21 -11.50 -15.14 -19.20
CA THR A 21 -11.67 -15.01 -17.73
C THR A 21 -13.11 -15.36 -17.30
N GLU A 22 -14.11 -15.04 -18.12
CA GLU A 22 -15.51 -15.44 -17.90
C GLU A 22 -15.71 -16.95 -18.05
N GLU A 23 -15.08 -17.60 -19.04
CA GLU A 23 -15.09 -19.05 -19.21
C GLU A 23 -14.40 -19.78 -18.04
N GLN A 24 -13.28 -19.25 -17.55
CA GLN A 24 -12.52 -19.78 -16.41
C GLN A 24 -13.33 -19.70 -15.11
N TYR A 25 -14.05 -18.59 -14.89
CA TYR A 25 -14.91 -18.39 -13.72
C TYR A 25 -16.08 -19.38 -13.65
N SER A 26 -16.65 -19.73 -14.81
CA SER A 26 -17.79 -20.65 -14.90
C SER A 26 -17.45 -22.09 -14.43
N LYS A 27 -16.19 -22.53 -14.60
CA LYS A 27 -15.77 -23.93 -14.34
C LYS A 27 -15.52 -24.29 -12.87
N ASN A 28 -15.36 -23.34 -11.94
CA ASN A 28 -14.81 -23.61 -10.60
C ASN A 28 -15.82 -23.54 -9.42
N SER A 29 -17.07 -23.96 -9.63
CA SER A 29 -18.18 -23.71 -8.68
C SER A 29 -18.25 -24.71 -7.50
N LYS A 30 -17.92 -24.25 -6.28
CA LYS A 30 -18.37 -24.85 -5.00
C LYS A 30 -18.94 -23.78 -4.05
N ASN A 31 -20.21 -23.96 -3.68
CA ASN A 31 -21.02 -23.31 -2.63
C ASN A 31 -21.13 -21.76 -2.59
N LYS A 32 -22.39 -21.28 -2.66
CA LYS A 32 -22.82 -19.87 -2.79
C LYS A 32 -22.34 -18.93 -1.67
N LEU A 33 -22.18 -19.43 -0.44
CA LEU A 33 -21.74 -18.63 0.73
C LEU A 33 -20.22 -18.40 0.73
N SER A 34 -19.46 -19.44 0.36
CA SER A 34 -18.00 -19.35 0.20
C SER A 34 -17.62 -18.40 -0.95
N LYS A 35 -18.44 -18.38 -2.00
CA LYS A 35 -18.32 -17.44 -3.13
C LYS A 35 -18.46 -15.97 -2.73
N TYR A 36 -19.30 -15.64 -1.76
CA TYR A 36 -19.52 -14.23 -1.37
C TYR A 36 -18.43 -13.71 -0.43
N LEU A 37 -18.00 -14.54 0.53
CA LEU A 37 -17.04 -14.14 1.56
C LEU A 37 -15.58 -14.33 1.14
N TRP A 38 -15.28 -15.39 0.37
CA TRP A 38 -13.91 -15.83 0.12
C TRP A 38 -13.44 -15.63 -1.32
N HIS A 39 -14.32 -15.73 -2.33
CA HIS A 39 -13.90 -15.53 -3.73
C HIS A 39 -13.78 -14.04 -4.04
N GLY A 40 -12.54 -13.57 -4.17
CA GLY A 40 -12.17 -12.22 -4.60
C GLY A 40 -11.83 -12.15 -6.09
N GLY A 41 -11.69 -10.93 -6.60
CA GLY A 41 -11.33 -10.63 -7.99
C GLY A 41 -12.22 -9.57 -8.63
N SER A 42 -13.23 -9.11 -7.90
CA SER A 42 -14.04 -7.98 -8.33
C SER A 42 -13.23 -6.68 -8.31
N VAL A 43 -13.75 -5.69 -9.03
CA VAL A 43 -13.24 -4.31 -9.04
C VAL A 43 -13.15 -3.73 -7.62
N TYR A 44 -14.09 -4.08 -6.75
CA TYR A 44 -14.10 -3.63 -5.35
C TYR A 44 -12.99 -4.29 -4.52
N ASP A 45 -12.73 -5.58 -4.74
CA ASP A 45 -11.65 -6.29 -4.02
C ASP A 45 -10.28 -5.72 -4.39
N ALA A 46 -10.09 -5.40 -5.67
CA ALA A 46 -8.90 -4.71 -6.15
C ALA A 46 -8.79 -3.31 -5.53
N TRP A 47 -9.88 -2.55 -5.49
CA TRP A 47 -9.90 -1.22 -4.86
C TRP A 47 -9.55 -1.28 -3.36
N PHE A 48 -10.18 -2.18 -2.60
CA PHE A 48 -9.87 -2.39 -1.18
C PHE A 48 -8.40 -2.79 -0.97
N SER A 49 -7.86 -3.65 -1.84
CA SER A 49 -6.47 -4.10 -1.77
C SER A 49 -5.51 -2.96 -2.08
N CYS A 50 -5.75 -2.18 -3.14
CA CYS A 50 -4.95 -1.01 -3.47
C CYS A 50 -5.00 0.05 -2.37
N ALA A 51 -6.19 0.42 -1.90
CA ALA A 51 -6.35 1.46 -0.87
C ALA A 51 -5.71 1.04 0.47
N SER A 52 -5.92 -0.21 0.89
CA SER A 52 -5.33 -0.71 2.15
C SER A 52 -3.82 -0.96 2.09
N ASN A 53 -3.24 -1.19 0.92
CA ASN A 53 -1.80 -1.34 0.74
C ASN A 53 -1.07 0.01 0.63
N GLN A 54 -1.71 1.03 0.03
CA GLN A 54 -1.16 2.38 -0.05
C GLN A 54 -1.15 3.08 1.33
N VAL A 55 -2.17 2.83 2.15
CA VAL A 55 -2.25 3.37 3.52
C VAL A 55 -1.79 2.32 4.52
N ALA A 56 -0.58 2.49 5.05
CA ALA A 56 -0.01 1.60 6.07
C ALA A 56 0.70 2.42 7.15
N GLN A 57 1.87 1.99 7.61
CA GLN A 57 2.67 2.71 8.60
C GLN A 57 2.91 4.18 8.21
N VAL A 58 2.99 4.46 6.91
CA VAL A 58 3.33 5.81 6.42
C VAL A 58 2.36 6.87 6.94
N LEU A 59 1.08 6.51 7.15
CA LEU A 59 0.05 7.38 7.73
C LEU A 59 0.51 8.02 9.05
N LEU A 60 1.21 7.26 9.90
CA LEU A 60 1.69 7.72 11.20
C LEU A 60 2.93 8.61 11.12
N THR A 61 3.62 8.60 9.97
CA THR A 61 4.86 9.34 9.72
C THR A 61 4.69 10.53 8.77
N LEU A 62 3.56 10.63 8.06
CA LEU A 62 3.25 11.75 7.18
C LEU A 62 3.23 13.12 7.92
N PRO A 63 2.70 13.25 9.15
CA PRO A 63 2.80 14.50 9.90
C PRO A 63 4.26 14.93 10.13
N TYR A 64 5.14 13.97 10.44
CA TYR A 64 6.58 14.20 10.56
C TYR A 64 7.18 14.66 9.24
N SER A 65 6.79 14.06 8.11
CA SER A 65 7.20 14.59 6.81
C SER A 65 6.75 16.03 6.63
N PHE A 66 5.49 16.36 6.96
CA PHE A 66 4.99 17.74 6.87
C PHE A 66 5.78 18.73 7.74
N SER A 67 6.30 18.31 8.90
CA SER A 67 7.19 19.18 9.68
C SER A 67 8.58 19.36 9.07
N GLN A 68 9.09 18.37 8.33
CA GLN A 68 10.38 18.46 7.64
C GLN A 68 10.37 19.38 6.40
N LEU A 69 9.25 19.44 5.68
CA LEU A 69 9.15 20.12 4.39
C LEU A 69 8.13 21.27 4.35
N GLY A 70 7.32 21.43 5.40
CA GLY A 70 6.27 22.44 5.50
C GLY A 70 4.95 22.01 4.87
N MET A 71 3.87 22.68 5.27
CA MET A 71 2.49 22.35 4.84
C MET A 71 2.34 22.38 3.31
N ALA A 72 2.79 23.48 2.68
CA ALA A 72 2.61 23.69 1.25
C ALA A 72 3.31 22.62 0.43
N SER A 73 4.61 22.39 0.67
CA SER A 73 5.34 21.33 -0.02
C SER A 73 4.77 19.95 0.28
N GLY A 74 4.17 19.72 1.45
CA GLY A 74 3.61 18.43 1.83
C GLY A 74 2.36 18.08 1.06
N ILE A 75 1.48 19.07 0.89
CA ILE A 75 0.30 18.94 0.04
C ILE A 75 0.74 18.76 -1.42
N ILE A 76 1.68 19.58 -1.91
CA ILE A 76 2.16 19.51 -3.29
C ILE A 76 2.77 18.14 -3.58
N PHE A 77 3.67 17.64 -2.73
CA PHE A 77 4.30 16.34 -2.93
C PHE A 77 3.32 15.17 -2.80
N GLN A 78 2.32 15.24 -1.91
CA GLN A 78 1.29 14.21 -1.85
C GLN A 78 0.48 14.15 -3.16
N LEU A 79 0.05 15.30 -3.69
CA LEU A 79 -0.67 15.34 -4.97
C LEU A 79 0.20 14.90 -6.14
N PHE A 80 1.43 15.41 -6.20
CA PHE A 80 2.38 15.10 -7.28
C PHE A 80 2.75 13.63 -7.29
N TYR A 81 3.15 13.06 -6.15
CA TYR A 81 3.51 11.64 -6.07
C TYR A 81 2.29 10.72 -6.19
N GLY A 82 1.09 11.15 -5.77
CA GLY A 82 -0.15 10.43 -6.05
C GLY A 82 -0.45 10.34 -7.55
N LEU A 83 -0.28 11.45 -8.28
CA LEU A 83 -0.44 11.49 -9.74
C LEU A 83 0.65 10.66 -10.45
N MET A 84 1.91 10.83 -10.08
CA MET A 84 3.02 10.03 -10.63
C MET A 84 2.86 8.54 -10.35
N GLY A 85 2.43 8.17 -9.14
CA GLY A 85 2.15 6.78 -8.78
C GLY A 85 1.01 6.21 -9.61
N SER A 86 -0.06 6.99 -9.82
CA SER A 86 -1.18 6.58 -10.68
C SER A 86 -0.78 6.44 -12.15
N TRP A 87 0.08 7.34 -12.65
CA TRP A 87 0.68 7.24 -13.98
C TRP A 87 1.56 6.00 -14.12
N THR A 88 2.38 5.70 -13.12
CA THR A 88 3.25 4.51 -13.12
C THR A 88 2.42 3.23 -13.08
N ALA A 89 1.37 3.18 -12.26
CA ALA A 89 0.43 2.06 -12.23
C ALA A 89 -0.31 1.87 -13.57
N TYR A 90 -0.64 2.96 -14.27
CA TYR A 90 -1.19 2.90 -15.62
C TYR A 90 -0.20 2.24 -16.60
N LEU A 91 1.07 2.66 -16.62
CA LEU A 91 2.09 2.06 -17.48
C LEU A 91 2.29 0.57 -17.17
N ILE A 92 2.37 0.20 -15.89
CA ILE A 92 2.49 -1.21 -15.47
C ILE A 92 1.27 -2.02 -15.89
N SER A 93 0.06 -1.45 -15.83
CA SER A 93 -1.17 -2.11 -16.29
C SER A 93 -1.15 -2.42 -17.78
N VAL A 94 -0.68 -1.48 -18.60
CA VAL A 94 -0.51 -1.71 -20.04
C VAL A 94 0.52 -2.80 -20.31
N LEU A 95 1.68 -2.76 -19.63
CA LEU A 95 2.74 -3.76 -19.78
C LEU A 95 2.28 -5.16 -19.35
N TYR A 96 1.54 -5.25 -18.25
CA TYR A 96 0.98 -6.51 -17.76
C TYR A 96 0.03 -7.14 -18.79
N VAL A 97 -0.92 -6.37 -19.32
CA VAL A 97 -1.90 -6.87 -20.30
C VAL A 97 -1.20 -7.33 -21.57
N GLU A 98 -0.21 -6.56 -22.05
CA GLU A 98 0.59 -6.94 -23.22
C GLU A 98 1.35 -8.26 -22.97
N TYR A 99 2.03 -8.39 -21.82
CA TYR A 99 2.73 -9.61 -21.45
C TYR A 99 1.78 -10.82 -21.38
N ARG A 100 0.64 -10.67 -20.70
CA ARG A 100 -0.37 -11.73 -20.55
C ARG A 100 -0.90 -12.18 -21.90
N THR A 101 -1.28 -11.24 -22.77
CA THR A 101 -1.79 -11.54 -24.11
C THR A 101 -0.76 -12.32 -24.94
N ARG A 102 0.53 -11.96 -24.87
CA ARG A 102 1.59 -12.70 -25.58
C ARG A 102 1.70 -14.14 -25.09
N LYS A 103 1.61 -14.36 -23.78
CA LYS A 103 1.69 -15.69 -23.18
C LYS A 103 0.45 -16.55 -23.44
N GLU A 104 -0.73 -15.94 -23.48
CA GLU A 104 -1.96 -16.61 -23.91
C GLU A 104 -1.88 -17.06 -25.38
N ARG A 105 -1.31 -16.24 -26.27
CA ARG A 105 -1.02 -16.63 -27.67
C ARG A 105 -0.02 -17.79 -27.78
N GLU A 106 0.91 -17.88 -26.85
CA GLU A 106 1.84 -19.01 -26.69
C GLU A 106 1.18 -20.24 -26.01
N LYS A 107 -0.12 -20.17 -25.68
CA LYS A 107 -0.91 -21.20 -24.98
C LYS A 107 -0.39 -21.56 -23.59
N VAL A 108 0.22 -20.61 -22.89
CA VAL A 108 0.65 -20.77 -21.49
C VAL A 108 -0.56 -20.62 -20.56
N ASP A 109 -0.78 -21.59 -19.69
CA ASP A 109 -1.84 -21.55 -18.66
C ASP A 109 -1.30 -21.01 -17.32
N PHE A 110 -2.03 -20.10 -16.70
CA PHE A 110 -1.66 -19.45 -15.43
C PHE A 110 -2.47 -19.92 -14.22
N ARG A 111 -3.27 -21.00 -14.32
CA ARG A 111 -4.16 -21.45 -13.22
C ARG A 111 -3.51 -21.65 -11.85
N ASN A 112 -2.24 -22.07 -11.83
CA ASN A 112 -1.50 -22.37 -10.60
C ASN A 112 -0.32 -21.41 -10.37
N HIS A 113 -0.24 -20.32 -11.14
CA HIS A 113 0.91 -19.42 -11.11
C HIS A 113 0.47 -17.95 -11.14
N VAL A 114 0.79 -17.22 -10.07
CA VAL A 114 0.54 -15.79 -10.01
C VAL A 114 1.65 -15.07 -10.77
N ILE A 115 1.29 -14.36 -11.83
CA ILE A 115 2.26 -13.56 -12.60
C ILE A 115 2.87 -12.50 -11.69
N GLN A 116 4.21 -12.46 -11.61
CA GLN A 116 4.94 -11.48 -10.81
C GLN A 116 5.55 -10.38 -11.68
N TRP A 117 5.84 -9.23 -11.07
CA TRP A 117 6.36 -8.05 -11.78
C TRP A 117 7.67 -8.32 -12.55
N PHE A 118 8.59 -9.14 -12.01
CA PHE A 118 9.84 -9.45 -12.71
C PHE A 118 9.66 -10.38 -13.91
N GLU A 119 8.57 -11.15 -13.97
CA GLU A 119 8.25 -12.02 -15.11
C GLU A 119 7.74 -11.20 -16.30
N VAL A 120 6.97 -10.16 -16.00
CA VAL A 120 6.58 -9.14 -17.00
C VAL A 120 7.82 -8.46 -17.58
N LEU A 121 8.81 -8.15 -16.74
CA LEU A 121 10.10 -7.62 -17.22
C LEU A 121 10.86 -8.64 -18.09
N ASP A 122 10.88 -9.91 -17.71
CA ASP A 122 11.55 -10.96 -18.48
C ASP A 122 10.95 -11.11 -19.86
N GLY A 123 9.61 -11.20 -19.96
CA GLY A 123 8.94 -11.42 -21.24
C GLY A 123 8.95 -10.23 -22.19
N LEU A 124 9.13 -9.01 -21.67
CA LEU A 124 9.10 -7.79 -22.50
C LEU A 124 10.49 -7.21 -22.78
N LEU A 125 11.42 -7.28 -21.82
CA LEU A 125 12.76 -6.67 -21.92
C LEU A 125 13.90 -7.70 -21.86
N GLY A 126 13.63 -8.94 -21.42
CA GLY A 126 14.61 -10.03 -21.35
C GLY A 126 15.27 -10.24 -19.99
N LYS A 127 16.08 -11.30 -19.92
CA LYS A 127 16.63 -11.88 -18.68
C LYS A 127 17.49 -10.92 -17.84
N HIS A 128 18.19 -9.98 -18.46
CA HIS A 128 19.00 -9.00 -17.73
C HIS A 128 18.11 -8.10 -16.86
N TRP A 129 17.01 -7.60 -17.42
CA TRP A 129 16.06 -6.75 -16.72
C TRP A 129 15.25 -7.50 -15.67
N ARG A 130 14.96 -8.79 -15.90
CA ARG A 130 14.41 -9.67 -14.87
C ARG A 130 15.29 -9.69 -13.62
N ASN A 131 16.59 -9.94 -13.80
CA ASN A 131 17.50 -10.08 -12.66
C ASN A 131 17.69 -8.76 -11.91
N ILE A 132 17.77 -7.63 -12.63
CA ILE A 132 17.78 -6.29 -12.02
C ILE A 132 16.49 -6.04 -11.24
N GLY A 133 15.34 -6.33 -11.84
CA GLY A 133 14.04 -6.18 -11.21
C GLY A 133 13.90 -7.03 -9.95
N LEU A 134 14.33 -8.29 -10.01
CA LEU A 134 14.33 -9.20 -8.86
C LEU A 134 15.23 -8.68 -7.73
N PHE A 135 16.43 -8.18 -8.05
CA PHE A 135 17.33 -7.59 -7.07
C PHE A 135 16.68 -6.39 -6.34
N PHE A 136 16.06 -5.46 -7.09
CA PHE A 136 15.36 -4.32 -6.49
C PHE A 136 14.14 -4.74 -5.69
N ASN A 137 13.36 -5.71 -6.17
CA ASN A 137 12.18 -6.21 -5.46
C ASN A 137 12.57 -6.86 -4.13
N CYS A 138 13.54 -7.79 -4.14
CA CYS A 138 14.08 -8.41 -2.92
C CYS A 138 14.60 -7.37 -1.93
N THR A 139 15.32 -6.37 -2.42
CA THR A 139 15.84 -5.27 -1.59
C THR A 139 14.70 -4.46 -0.97
N PHE A 140 13.70 -4.08 -1.74
CA PHE A 140 12.54 -3.32 -1.27
C PHE A 140 11.73 -4.10 -0.22
N LEU A 141 11.55 -5.41 -0.42
CA LEU A 141 10.85 -6.28 0.53
C LEU A 141 11.62 -6.46 1.83
N LEU A 142 12.95 -6.63 1.76
CA LEU A 142 13.81 -6.70 2.94
C LEU A 142 13.65 -5.42 3.79
N PHE A 143 13.87 -4.25 3.19
CA PHE A 143 13.77 -2.98 3.91
C PHE A 143 12.35 -2.66 4.36
N GLY A 144 11.34 -2.97 3.54
CA GLY A 144 9.93 -2.86 3.89
C GLY A 144 9.60 -3.68 5.14
N SER A 145 10.09 -4.92 5.22
CA SER A 145 9.89 -5.79 6.38
C SER A 145 10.53 -5.23 7.66
N VAL A 146 11.72 -4.62 7.55
CA VAL A 146 12.42 -3.98 8.67
C VAL A 146 11.67 -2.74 9.15
N ILE A 147 11.26 -1.86 8.23
CA ILE A 147 10.47 -0.65 8.55
C ILE A 147 9.18 -1.04 9.26
N GLN A 148 8.49 -2.05 8.75
CA GLN A 148 7.23 -2.53 9.32
C GLN A 148 7.43 -3.17 10.71
N LEU A 149 8.55 -3.84 10.94
CA LEU A 149 8.86 -4.40 12.25
C LEU A 149 9.14 -3.31 13.29
N ILE A 150 9.95 -2.31 12.92
CA ILE A 150 10.24 -1.14 13.78
C ILE A 150 8.95 -0.35 14.06
N ALA A 151 8.08 -0.25 13.07
CA ALA A 151 6.77 0.37 13.20
C ALA A 151 5.87 -0.32 14.22
N CYS A 152 5.74 -1.64 14.14
CA CYS A 152 4.98 -2.43 15.13
C CYS A 152 5.53 -2.21 16.54
N ALA A 153 6.85 -2.28 16.70
CA ALA A 153 7.51 -2.07 17.99
C ALA A 153 7.31 -0.65 18.54
N SER A 154 7.35 0.36 17.66
CA SER A 154 7.08 1.76 18.02
C SER A 154 5.63 1.95 18.46
N ASN A 155 4.68 1.31 17.77
CA ASN A 155 3.26 1.39 18.09
C ASN A 155 2.94 0.75 19.44
N ILE A 156 3.37 -0.50 19.69
CA ILE A 156 3.11 -1.17 20.97
C ILE A 156 3.77 -0.46 22.16
N TYR A 157 4.94 0.16 21.95
CA TYR A 157 5.63 0.92 22.98
C TYR A 157 4.77 2.08 23.53
N TYR A 158 3.92 2.69 22.71
CA TYR A 158 3.02 3.75 23.17
C TYR A 158 1.81 3.25 23.97
N ILE A 159 1.54 1.94 23.95
CA ILE A 159 0.60 1.27 24.85
C ILE A 159 1.32 0.80 26.12
N ASN A 160 2.48 0.16 25.96
CA ASN A 160 3.24 -0.44 27.04
C ASN A 160 4.73 -0.08 26.92
N ASP A 161 5.16 0.86 27.74
CA ASP A 161 6.51 1.41 27.83
C ASP A 161 7.42 0.69 28.84
N ASN A 162 6.96 -0.42 29.44
CA ASN A 162 7.79 -1.21 30.37
C ASN A 162 9.00 -1.88 29.70
N LEU A 163 8.92 -2.11 28.38
CA LEU A 163 10.02 -2.61 27.58
C LEU A 163 10.50 -1.52 26.62
N ASP A 164 11.79 -1.48 26.35
CA ASP A 164 12.35 -0.60 25.33
C ASP A 164 11.90 -1.00 23.91
N LYS A 165 11.88 -0.03 23.00
CA LYS A 165 11.44 -0.24 21.61
C LYS A 165 12.23 -1.36 20.91
N ARG A 166 13.50 -1.57 21.26
CA ARG A 166 14.34 -2.62 20.66
C ARG A 166 13.91 -4.00 21.15
N THR A 167 13.65 -4.17 22.45
CA THR A 167 13.09 -5.43 22.99
C THR A 167 11.74 -5.75 22.37
N TRP A 168 10.84 -4.77 22.23
CA TRP A 168 9.59 -4.95 21.49
C TRP A 168 9.81 -5.37 20.03
N THR A 169 10.83 -4.84 19.37
CA THR A 169 11.21 -5.23 18.00
C THR A 169 11.59 -6.71 17.93
N TYR A 170 12.35 -7.23 18.90
CA TYR A 170 12.70 -8.65 18.95
C TYR A 170 11.47 -9.54 19.21
N ILE A 171 10.58 -9.15 20.12
CA ILE A 171 9.34 -9.89 20.41
C ILE A 171 8.47 -9.97 19.16
N PHE A 172 8.16 -8.82 18.54
CA PHE A 172 7.38 -8.80 17.31
C PHE A 172 8.09 -9.53 16.17
N GLY A 173 9.43 -9.49 16.13
CA GLY A 173 10.23 -10.19 15.13
C GLY A 173 10.04 -11.70 15.22
N ALA A 174 10.09 -12.24 16.44
CA ALA A 174 9.82 -13.65 16.70
C ALA A 174 8.38 -14.06 16.34
N CYS A 175 7.38 -13.27 16.78
CA CYS A 175 5.97 -13.52 16.42
C CYS A 175 5.75 -13.47 14.91
N CYS A 176 6.36 -12.50 14.24
CA CYS A 176 6.28 -12.35 12.79
C CYS A 176 7.02 -13.49 12.06
N ALA A 177 8.13 -14.02 12.59
CA ALA A 177 8.81 -15.16 11.98
C ALA A 177 7.91 -16.41 11.89
N THR A 178 7.03 -16.62 12.87
CA THR A 178 6.10 -17.75 12.84
C THR A 178 5.05 -17.69 11.73
N THR A 179 4.82 -16.52 11.10
CA THR A 179 3.88 -16.42 9.98
C THR A 179 4.37 -17.14 8.72
N VAL A 180 5.66 -17.47 8.63
CA VAL A 180 6.23 -18.26 7.53
C VAL A 180 5.61 -19.67 7.46
N PHE A 181 5.13 -20.19 8.60
CA PHE A 181 4.48 -21.49 8.67
C PHE A 181 2.99 -21.46 8.33
N ILE A 182 2.41 -20.27 8.14
CA ILE A 182 1.00 -20.12 7.80
C ILE A 182 0.87 -20.17 6.27
N PRO A 183 0.24 -21.22 5.70
CA PRO A 183 0.05 -21.31 4.26
C PRO A 183 -0.77 -20.11 3.75
N SER A 184 -0.34 -19.59 2.60
CA SER A 184 -0.89 -18.41 1.92
C SER A 184 -2.42 -18.38 1.95
N PHE A 185 -3.00 -17.36 2.60
CA PHE A 185 -4.44 -17.14 2.58
C PHE A 185 -4.85 -16.61 1.20
N HIS A 186 -5.29 -17.51 0.32
CA HIS A 186 -5.74 -17.24 -1.04
C HIS A 186 -6.88 -16.21 -1.19
N ASN A 187 -7.48 -15.72 -0.09
CA ASN A 187 -8.74 -14.99 -0.12
C ASN A 187 -8.57 -13.55 0.41
N TYR A 188 -8.27 -12.65 -0.51
CA TYR A 188 -7.93 -11.23 -0.28
C TYR A 188 -9.07 -10.36 0.27
N ARG A 189 -10.33 -10.76 0.05
CA ARG A 189 -11.50 -9.87 0.22
C ARG A 189 -11.69 -9.33 1.64
N ILE A 190 -11.85 -10.22 2.61
CA ILE A 190 -12.15 -9.80 3.99
C ILE A 190 -10.98 -9.07 4.64
N TRP A 191 -9.76 -9.51 4.34
CA TRP A 191 -8.53 -8.93 4.88
C TRP A 191 -8.24 -7.55 4.30
N SER A 192 -8.49 -7.33 3.01
CA SER A 192 -8.35 -6.00 2.39
C SER A 192 -9.42 -5.03 2.87
N PHE A 193 -10.65 -5.50 3.08
CA PHE A 193 -11.73 -4.69 3.66
C PHE A 193 -11.42 -4.28 5.12
N LEU A 194 -11.05 -5.23 5.97
CA LEU A 194 -10.61 -4.95 7.35
C LEU A 194 -9.41 -4.00 7.35
N GLY A 195 -8.47 -4.21 6.42
CA GLY A 195 -7.33 -3.33 6.19
C GLY A 195 -7.75 -1.86 6.04
N LEU A 196 -8.71 -1.61 5.16
CA LEU A 196 -9.23 -0.27 4.91
C LEU A 196 -9.94 0.33 6.13
N LEU A 197 -10.72 -0.47 6.86
CA LEU A 197 -11.39 0.01 8.08
C LEU A 197 -10.38 0.45 9.15
N MET A 198 -9.33 -0.34 9.37
CA MET A 198 -8.29 -0.06 10.37
C MET A 198 -7.55 1.25 10.06
N THR A 199 -7.20 1.47 8.78
CA THR A 199 -6.49 2.68 8.35
C THR A 199 -7.39 3.90 8.31
N THR A 200 -8.65 3.73 7.89
CA THR A 200 -9.65 4.80 7.91
C THR A 200 -9.92 5.27 9.32
N TYR A 201 -10.17 4.34 10.27
CA TYR A 201 -10.35 4.69 11.69
C TYR A 201 -9.15 5.48 12.21
N THR A 202 -7.93 5.01 11.92
CA THR A 202 -6.71 5.67 12.39
C THR A 202 -6.55 7.07 11.81
N ALA A 203 -6.78 7.25 10.51
CA ALA A 203 -6.66 8.55 9.84
C ALA A 203 -7.67 9.57 10.39
N TRP A 204 -8.92 9.16 10.56
CA TRP A 204 -9.95 10.01 11.16
C TRP A 204 -9.68 10.29 12.62
N TYR A 205 -9.21 9.30 13.38
CA TYR A 205 -8.79 9.49 14.76
C TYR A 205 -7.69 10.55 14.85
N LEU A 206 -6.62 10.46 14.05
CA LEU A 206 -5.54 11.45 14.01
C LEU A 206 -6.08 12.85 13.70
N THR A 207 -6.94 12.95 12.69
CA THR A 207 -7.53 14.23 12.27
C THR A 207 -8.36 14.87 13.40
N ILE A 208 -9.32 14.11 13.95
CA ILE A 208 -10.24 14.60 14.98
C ILE A 208 -9.50 14.87 16.28
N ALA A 209 -8.61 13.97 16.71
CA ALA A 209 -7.84 14.13 17.95
C ALA A 209 -6.93 15.36 17.90
N SER A 210 -6.28 15.63 16.77
CA SER A 210 -5.45 16.83 16.61
C SER A 210 -6.27 18.12 16.57
N LEU A 211 -7.40 18.13 15.88
CA LEU A 211 -8.29 19.30 15.84
C LEU A 211 -8.92 19.60 17.20
N THR A 212 -9.32 18.57 17.95
CA THR A 212 -9.91 18.71 19.29
C THR A 212 -8.88 19.06 20.35
N HIS A 213 -7.65 18.55 20.24
CA HIS A 213 -6.53 18.96 21.08
C HIS A 213 -6.18 20.44 20.86
N GLY A 214 -6.29 20.92 19.61
CA GLY A 214 -5.90 22.26 19.22
C GLY A 214 -4.38 22.43 19.16
N GLN A 215 -3.93 23.64 18.79
CA GLN A 215 -2.51 23.96 18.73
C GLN A 215 -1.87 23.96 20.11
N VAL A 216 -0.73 23.29 20.24
CA VAL A 216 0.10 23.37 21.44
C VAL A 216 0.56 24.83 21.62
N LYS A 217 0.57 25.32 22.87
CA LYS A 217 0.98 26.70 23.17
C LYS A 217 2.41 26.95 22.66
N GLY A 218 2.56 27.99 21.83
CA GLY A 218 3.85 28.38 21.26
C GLY A 218 4.39 27.44 20.19
N VAL A 219 3.54 26.61 19.59
CA VAL A 219 3.93 25.74 18.47
C VAL A 219 4.54 26.56 17.34
N LYS A 220 5.68 26.09 16.83
CA LYS A 220 6.35 26.65 15.66
C LYS A 220 6.11 25.77 14.45
N HIS A 221 5.99 26.39 13.29
CA HIS A 221 5.90 25.74 11.99
C HIS A 221 7.01 26.28 11.12
N SER A 222 8.25 25.88 11.43
CA SER A 222 9.44 26.46 10.79
C SER A 222 9.59 26.03 9.32
N GLY A 223 8.91 24.95 8.92
CA GLY A 223 9.04 24.37 7.60
C GLY A 223 10.46 23.81 7.37
N PRO A 224 10.97 23.81 6.13
CA PRO A 224 12.25 23.20 5.82
C PRO A 224 13.43 24.02 6.37
N THR A 225 13.99 23.56 7.49
CA THR A 225 15.18 24.17 8.12
C THR A 225 16.49 23.65 7.53
N LYS A 226 16.49 22.45 6.93
CA LYS A 226 17.68 21.80 6.35
C LYS A 226 17.31 21.06 5.07
N MET A 227 18.17 21.11 4.06
CA MET A 227 17.99 20.40 2.78
C MET A 227 17.80 18.89 2.96
N VAL A 228 18.56 18.27 3.88
CA VAL A 228 18.43 16.83 4.16
C VAL A 228 17.04 16.49 4.69
N LEU A 229 16.46 17.32 5.55
CA LEU A 229 15.09 17.09 6.06
C LEU A 229 14.06 17.23 4.93
N TYR A 230 14.22 18.23 4.06
CA TYR A 230 13.33 18.44 2.93
C TYR A 230 13.24 17.18 2.03
N PHE A 231 14.39 16.64 1.61
CA PHE A 231 14.42 15.44 0.75
C PHE A 231 14.05 14.16 1.50
N THR A 232 14.39 14.05 2.79
CA THR A 232 13.98 12.91 3.61
C THR A 232 12.45 12.83 3.71
N GLY A 233 11.80 13.97 3.99
CA GLY A 233 10.36 14.04 4.09
C GLY A 233 9.67 13.83 2.73
N ALA A 234 10.22 14.39 1.64
CA ALA A 234 9.73 14.11 0.29
C ALA A 234 9.82 12.60 -0.05
N THR A 235 10.92 11.94 0.31
CA THR A 235 11.11 10.50 0.08
C THR A 235 10.12 9.65 0.88
N ASN A 236 9.81 10.05 2.12
CA ASN A 236 8.79 9.36 2.92
C ASN A 236 7.37 9.52 2.31
N ILE A 237 7.06 10.70 1.74
CA ILE A 237 5.81 10.86 0.99
C ILE A 237 5.82 9.99 -0.27
N LEU A 238 6.93 9.93 -1.01
CA LEU A 238 7.07 9.07 -2.19
C LEU A 238 6.81 7.59 -1.86
N TYR A 239 7.29 7.11 -0.70
CA TYR A 239 7.04 5.75 -0.23
C TYR A 239 5.54 5.42 -0.08
N THR A 240 4.69 6.42 0.22
CA THR A 240 3.23 6.24 0.32
C THR A 240 2.61 5.72 -0.97
N PHE A 241 3.15 6.14 -2.13
CA PHE A 241 2.60 5.80 -3.44
C PHE A 241 3.45 4.79 -4.21
N GLY A 242 4.52 4.25 -3.60
CA GLY A 242 5.54 3.43 -4.25
C GLY A 242 5.28 1.91 -4.29
N GLY A 243 4.10 1.43 -3.86
CA GLY A 243 3.74 0.01 -3.75
C GLY A 243 3.51 -0.74 -5.07
N HIS A 244 4.28 -0.41 -6.12
CA HIS A 244 4.01 -0.85 -7.48
C HIS A 244 4.32 -2.32 -7.77
N ALA A 245 5.25 -2.96 -7.05
CA ALA A 245 5.59 -4.37 -7.27
C ALA A 245 4.37 -5.30 -7.13
N VAL A 246 3.50 -5.03 -6.15
CA VAL A 246 2.28 -5.80 -5.86
C VAL A 246 1.15 -5.52 -6.87
N THR A 247 1.25 -4.46 -7.69
CA THR A 247 0.16 -4.11 -8.63
C THR A 247 -0.08 -5.18 -9.69
N VAL A 248 0.98 -5.86 -10.14
CA VAL A 248 0.89 -6.96 -11.11
C VAL A 248 0.15 -8.16 -10.53
N GLU A 249 0.45 -8.50 -9.28
CA GLU A 249 -0.21 -9.60 -8.56
C GLU A 249 -1.69 -9.31 -8.32
N ILE A 250 -2.03 -8.06 -7.93
CA ILE A 250 -3.43 -7.64 -7.80
C ILE A 250 -4.14 -7.71 -9.15
N MET A 251 -3.52 -7.23 -10.24
CA MET A 251 -4.09 -7.31 -11.58
C MET A 251 -4.30 -8.77 -12.02
N HIS A 252 -3.39 -9.66 -11.70
CA HIS A 252 -3.53 -11.07 -11.99
C HIS A 252 -4.68 -11.72 -11.22
N ALA A 253 -4.93 -11.29 -9.98
CA ALA A 253 -6.08 -11.75 -9.20
C ALA A 253 -7.44 -11.16 -9.64
N MET A 254 -7.46 -10.17 -10.54
CA MET A 254 -8.69 -9.53 -11.01
C MET A 254 -9.38 -10.32 -12.11
N TRP A 255 -10.72 -10.29 -12.11
CA TRP A 255 -11.52 -10.80 -13.23
C TRP A 255 -11.39 -9.93 -14.48
N LYS A 256 -11.21 -8.61 -14.32
CA LYS A 256 -11.05 -7.66 -15.44
C LYS A 256 -9.83 -6.76 -15.21
N PRO A 257 -8.60 -7.25 -15.42
CA PRO A 257 -7.35 -6.51 -15.16
C PRO A 257 -7.26 -5.17 -15.90
N GLN A 258 -7.96 -5.04 -17.03
CA GLN A 258 -8.03 -3.84 -17.87
C GLN A 258 -8.54 -2.60 -17.10
N LYS A 259 -9.38 -2.83 -16.09
CA LYS A 259 -9.99 -1.77 -15.27
C LYS A 259 -9.06 -1.28 -14.16
N PHE A 260 -7.92 -1.95 -13.94
CA PHE A 260 -7.01 -1.66 -12.83
C PHE A 260 -6.51 -0.21 -12.81
N LYS A 261 -6.21 0.38 -13.96
CA LYS A 261 -5.77 1.78 -14.07
C LYS A 261 -6.71 2.78 -13.38
N LEU A 262 -8.02 2.63 -13.58
CA LEU A 262 -9.03 3.49 -12.96
C LEU A 262 -9.18 3.17 -11.48
N ILE A 263 -9.13 1.89 -11.12
CA ILE A 263 -9.21 1.43 -9.73
C ILE A 263 -8.07 2.00 -8.90
N TYR A 264 -6.85 1.94 -9.41
CA TYR A 264 -5.68 2.47 -8.72
C TYR A 264 -5.81 3.98 -8.54
N LEU A 265 -6.24 4.72 -9.57
CA LEU A 265 -6.49 6.15 -9.44
C LEU A 265 -7.55 6.47 -8.38
N MET A 266 -8.67 5.74 -8.36
CA MET A 266 -9.72 5.92 -7.35
C MET A 266 -9.23 5.54 -5.95
N ALA A 267 -8.37 4.54 -5.82
CA ALA A 267 -7.73 4.19 -4.56
C ALA A 267 -6.80 5.33 -4.10
N THR A 268 -5.97 5.88 -4.98
CA THR A 268 -5.11 7.04 -4.71
C THR A 268 -5.92 8.25 -4.25
N LEU A 269 -7.03 8.58 -4.93
CA LEU A 269 -7.91 9.68 -4.54
C LEU A 269 -8.48 9.46 -3.14
N HIS A 270 -8.91 8.24 -2.82
CA HIS A 270 -9.36 7.91 -1.48
C HIS A 270 -8.24 8.00 -0.44
N VAL A 271 -7.04 7.50 -0.75
CA VAL A 271 -5.86 7.64 0.12
C VAL A 271 -5.60 9.10 0.44
N LEU A 272 -5.65 9.99 -0.55
CA LEU A 272 -5.49 11.43 -0.34
C LEU A 272 -6.52 12.00 0.65
N THR A 273 -7.77 11.50 0.65
CA THR A 273 -8.79 11.91 1.65
C THR A 273 -8.45 11.47 3.07
N LEU A 274 -7.64 10.44 3.25
CA LEU A 274 -7.18 9.99 4.56
C LEU A 274 -5.88 10.69 4.96
N THR A 275 -4.93 10.79 4.04
CA THR A 275 -3.56 11.24 4.32
C THR A 275 -3.43 12.75 4.38
N LEU A 276 -4.14 13.53 3.56
CA LEU A 276 -4.06 14.99 3.60
C LEU A 276 -4.66 15.58 4.88
N PRO A 277 -5.89 15.22 5.30
CA PRO A 277 -6.47 15.78 6.53
C PRO A 277 -5.70 15.35 7.77
N SER A 278 -5.32 14.07 7.86
CA SER A 278 -4.59 13.57 9.03
C SER A 278 -3.20 14.17 9.16
N ALA A 279 -2.41 14.24 8.07
CA ALA A 279 -1.09 14.86 8.09
C ALA A 279 -1.18 16.35 8.41
N SER A 280 -2.12 17.06 7.77
CA SER A 280 -2.28 18.50 7.95
C SER A 280 -2.77 18.86 9.34
N ALA A 281 -3.75 18.12 9.90
CA ALA A 281 -4.28 18.38 11.23
C ALA A 281 -3.24 18.12 12.33
N VAL A 282 -2.51 17.01 12.25
CA VAL A 282 -1.45 16.68 13.23
C VAL A 282 -0.30 17.68 13.11
N TYR A 283 0.13 18.03 11.89
CA TYR A 283 1.16 19.05 11.71
C TYR A 283 0.70 20.43 12.17
N TRP A 284 -0.55 20.81 11.92
CA TRP A 284 -1.11 22.07 12.40
C TRP A 284 -1.12 22.14 13.93
N ALA A 285 -1.50 21.06 14.62
CA ALA A 285 -1.58 21.02 16.08
C ALA A 285 -0.19 21.00 16.75
N PHE A 286 0.78 20.26 16.19
CA PHE A 286 2.05 19.96 16.85
C PHE A 286 3.30 20.57 16.19
N GLY A 287 3.22 20.99 14.93
CA GLY A 287 4.30 21.70 14.23
C GLY A 287 5.66 21.01 14.35
N ASP A 288 6.67 21.76 14.78
CA ASP A 288 8.06 21.30 14.87
C ASP A 288 8.30 20.24 15.96
N PHE A 289 7.38 20.03 16.93
CA PHE A 289 7.51 18.93 17.90
C PHE A 289 7.56 17.55 17.23
N LEU A 290 6.98 17.44 16.03
CA LEU A 290 7.04 16.23 15.22
C LEU A 290 8.46 15.91 14.76
N LEU A 291 9.37 16.90 14.66
CA LEU A 291 10.75 16.68 14.21
C LEU A 291 11.52 15.73 15.14
N ASP A 292 11.17 15.71 16.42
CA ASP A 292 11.74 14.81 17.44
C ASP A 292 10.88 13.55 17.66
N HIS A 293 9.70 13.50 17.03
CA HIS A 293 8.64 12.52 17.28
C HIS A 293 8.04 12.01 15.97
N ALA A 294 8.76 11.12 15.28
CA ALA A 294 8.39 10.64 13.95
C ALA A 294 7.03 9.89 13.89
N ASN A 295 6.56 9.31 14.99
CA ASN A 295 5.26 8.61 15.06
C ASN A 295 4.21 9.53 15.69
N ALA A 296 3.16 9.85 14.94
CA ALA A 296 2.09 10.76 15.35
C ALA A 296 1.43 10.41 16.70
N PHE A 297 1.32 9.12 17.06
CA PHE A 297 0.71 8.71 18.33
C PHE A 297 1.48 9.16 19.56
N SER A 298 2.76 9.51 19.42
CA SER A 298 3.60 9.94 20.53
C SER A 298 3.19 11.30 21.12
N LEU A 299 2.58 12.17 20.30
CA LEU A 299 2.16 13.51 20.70
C LEU A 299 0.67 13.58 21.10
N LEU A 300 -0.10 12.54 20.79
CA LEU A 300 -1.52 12.48 21.12
C LEU A 300 -1.74 11.93 22.55
N PRO A 301 -2.73 12.47 23.28
CA PRO A 301 -2.98 12.08 24.68
C PRO A 301 -3.37 10.61 24.80
N ARG A 302 -2.91 9.96 25.89
CA ARG A 302 -3.27 8.56 26.19
C ARG A 302 -4.77 8.45 26.46
N THR A 303 -5.50 7.82 25.53
CA THR A 303 -6.95 7.61 25.63
C THR A 303 -7.29 6.23 25.04
N ARG A 304 -8.45 5.67 25.43
CA ARG A 304 -8.91 4.40 24.87
C ARG A 304 -9.09 4.44 23.34
N PHE A 305 -9.45 5.60 22.79
CA PHE A 305 -9.57 5.81 21.35
C PHE A 305 -8.21 5.75 20.64
N ARG A 306 -7.18 6.35 21.25
CA ARG A 306 -5.80 6.25 20.79
C ARG A 306 -5.31 4.82 20.81
N ASP A 307 -5.50 4.13 21.94
CA ASP A 307 -5.00 2.77 22.11
C ASP A 307 -5.70 1.81 21.15
N SER A 308 -6.99 2.03 20.86
CA SER A 308 -7.71 1.33 19.80
C SER A 308 -7.10 1.59 18.42
N ALA A 309 -6.73 2.83 18.09
CA ALA A 309 -6.06 3.15 16.82
C ALA A 309 -4.71 2.45 16.69
N ILE A 310 -3.93 2.42 17.78
CA ILE A 310 -2.65 1.71 17.83
C ILE A 310 -2.85 0.21 17.60
N ILE A 311 -3.81 -0.42 18.29
CA ILE A 311 -4.10 -1.86 18.12
C ILE A 311 -4.56 -2.17 16.70
N LEU A 312 -5.44 -1.36 16.12
CA LEU A 312 -5.91 -1.54 14.74
C LEU A 312 -4.75 -1.40 13.74
N MET A 313 -3.82 -0.46 13.95
CA MET A 313 -2.62 -0.35 13.12
C MET A 313 -1.68 -1.55 13.27
N LEU A 314 -1.53 -2.10 14.47
CA LEU A 314 -0.74 -3.33 14.69
C LEU A 314 -1.34 -4.53 13.94
N ILE A 315 -2.67 -4.70 14.00
CA ILE A 315 -3.37 -5.76 13.27
C ILE A 315 -3.23 -5.55 11.76
N HIS A 316 -3.38 -4.32 11.27
CA HIS A 316 -3.17 -3.99 9.85
C HIS A 316 -1.75 -4.33 9.39
N GLN A 317 -0.74 -3.99 10.19
CA GLN A 317 0.67 -4.24 9.86
C GLN A 317 1.00 -5.74 9.85
N ALA A 318 0.50 -6.49 10.81
CA ALA A 318 0.63 -7.96 10.82
C ALA A 318 -0.01 -8.59 9.57
N LYS A 319 -1.21 -8.11 9.18
CA LYS A 319 -1.90 -8.54 7.95
C LYS A 319 -1.09 -8.21 6.70
N LEU A 320 -0.61 -6.98 6.57
CA LEU A 320 0.10 -6.53 5.37
C LEU A 320 1.37 -7.36 5.14
N ARG A 321 2.07 -7.73 6.22
CA ARG A 321 3.23 -8.64 6.13
C ARG A 321 2.85 -10.05 5.69
N SER A 322 1.79 -10.62 6.28
CA SER A 322 1.29 -11.95 5.90
C SER A 322 0.86 -11.99 4.42
N LEU A 323 0.30 -10.89 3.91
CA LEU A 323 -0.12 -10.75 2.51
C LEU A 323 1.07 -10.74 1.55
N ILE A 324 2.14 -10.04 1.92
CA ILE A 324 3.37 -9.96 1.11
C ILE A 324 4.04 -11.34 1.07
N SER A 325 4.14 -12.05 2.20
CA SER A 325 4.72 -13.40 2.21
C SER A 325 3.91 -14.43 1.44
N SER A 326 2.59 -14.24 1.34
CA SER A 326 1.66 -15.20 0.72
C SER A 326 1.58 -15.08 -0.81
N LEU A 327 2.06 -13.97 -1.37
CA LEU A 327 2.07 -13.69 -2.81
C LEU A 327 3.38 -14.09 -3.51
N GLN A 328 4.37 -14.57 -2.75
CA GLN A 328 5.72 -14.83 -3.24
C GLN A 328 6.15 -16.31 -3.19
N ILE A 329 5.25 -17.20 -2.75
CA ILE A 329 5.42 -18.65 -2.68
C ILE A 329 4.32 -19.30 -3.52
#